data_AF-A0AAN7HZS9-F1
#
_entry.id   AF-A0AAN7HZS9-F1
#
_cell.length_a   1.000
_cell.length_b   1.000
_cell.length_c   1.000
_cell.angle_alpha   90.00
_cell.angle_beta   90.00
_cell.angle_gamma   90.00
#
_symmetry.space_group_name_H-M   'P 1'
#
loop_
_entity.id
_entity.type
_entity.pdbx_description
1 polymer ?
#
loop_
_entity_poly.entity_id
_entity_poly.type
_entity_poly.pdbx_seq_one_letter_code
_entity_poly.pdbx_strand_id
1 'polypeptide(L)'
;MTEVATTQNDAVAVQEQQEEGQYQDRFLEGSQRIVPYDLLAARGNADKVNDPDAKVYMEAKELFRKGYELCMTIPRSLDDDVLEKHEEDIKTASETMVEAWIMDDKAAPMSERILILGQQFEKVLLKNIPEEEKEGFFVKDSLLFSAWILLVGRQHKHCITTLSLAIDTYPDLPARVFFLRASCYLSMNKLRLGIKDLEKALERDPKFSIAYFVLGSVYLSMENERENAIKNYKLYLQNGHSQTNDTIHALYALSVLVNHKKRKSEAAEYYQRAKKAEEEFSELHGAHTGLSDIKKQAILAHESPEEAEKLIATYTPKKKYDQKMQQLIQSGILNTSFPPNPKRCSHCAATHAKDKPEAPLLACGACRSIWYCSRECQVSDFKASHKGQCKQMQALKAEEQK
;
A
#
# COMPACT_ATOMS: atom_id res chain seq x y z
N MET A 1 45.49 9.18 48.27
CA MET A 1 45.52 7.75 48.62
C MET A 1 44.36 7.59 49.60
N THR A 2 43.22 7.03 49.21
CA THR A 2 42.92 5.57 49.16
C THR A 2 43.18 4.93 50.54
N GLU A 3 42.36 4.10 51.17
CA GLU A 3 41.12 3.34 50.86
C GLU A 3 40.13 3.50 52.06
N VAL A 4 38.85 3.09 52.10
CA VAL A 4 37.90 2.44 51.17
C VAL A 4 36.45 2.80 51.61
N ALA A 5 35.42 2.58 50.77
CA ALA A 5 34.02 2.55 51.19
C ALA A 5 33.32 1.27 50.70
N THR A 6 33.09 0.32 51.62
CA THR A 6 32.31 -0.90 51.37
C THR A 6 30.81 -0.59 51.42
N THR A 7 30.12 -0.73 50.30
CA THR A 7 28.65 -0.81 50.25
C THR A 7 28.21 -2.26 50.07
N GLN A 8 27.22 -2.68 50.86
CA GLN A 8 26.75 -4.07 50.90
C GLN A 8 26.05 -4.47 49.59
N ASN A 9 26.29 -5.70 49.16
CA ASN A 9 25.45 -6.39 48.19
C ASN A 9 24.17 -6.85 48.90
N ASP A 10 23.04 -6.22 48.60
CA ASP A 10 21.72 -6.82 48.81
C ASP A 10 21.09 -7.13 47.46
N ALA A 11 20.76 -8.40 47.24
CA ALA A 11 20.16 -8.86 46.00
C ALA A 11 18.67 -8.49 45.96
N VAL A 12 18.25 -7.82 44.89
CA VAL A 12 16.83 -7.62 44.57
C VAL A 12 16.54 -8.31 43.24
N ALA A 13 15.62 -9.28 43.28
CA ALA A 13 15.21 -10.03 42.10
C ALA A 13 14.49 -9.10 41.11
N VAL A 14 14.91 -9.15 39.85
CA VAL A 14 14.16 -8.52 38.75
C VAL A 14 13.00 -9.44 38.40
N GLN A 15 11.79 -9.07 38.82
CA GLN A 15 10.56 -9.71 38.35
C GLN A 15 10.14 -9.07 37.02
N GLU A 16 9.91 -9.90 36.02
CA GLU A 16 9.24 -9.52 34.77
C GLU A 16 7.78 -9.19 35.05
N GLN A 17 7.33 -7.97 34.70
CA GLN A 17 5.91 -7.66 34.58
C GLN A 17 5.68 -6.83 33.31
N GLN A 18 4.72 -7.28 32.50
CA GLN A 18 4.45 -6.80 31.15
C GLN A 18 3.64 -5.49 31.19
N GLU A 19 4.18 -4.42 30.59
CA GLU A 19 3.41 -3.22 30.28
C GLU A 19 2.69 -3.38 28.92
N GLU A 20 1.50 -3.97 28.91
CA GLU A 20 0.61 -3.98 27.74
C GLU A 20 -0.02 -2.58 27.50
N GLY A 21 0.81 -1.63 27.07
CA GLY A 21 0.37 -0.30 26.63
C GLY A 21 -0.48 -0.38 25.37
N GLN A 22 -1.62 0.31 25.36
CA GLN A 22 -2.61 0.22 24.29
C GLN A 22 -2.11 0.80 22.96
N TYR A 23 -1.88 -0.09 21.99
CA TYR A 23 -1.30 0.23 20.70
C TYR A 23 -2.21 1.10 19.80
N GLN A 24 -1.61 2.09 19.13
CA GLN A 24 -2.19 2.82 17.99
C GLN A 24 -1.34 2.54 16.74
N ASP A 25 -1.98 2.11 15.65
CA ASP A 25 -1.32 1.68 14.42
C ASP A 25 -0.71 2.85 13.64
N ARG A 26 0.57 3.12 13.91
CA ARG A 26 1.37 4.16 13.25
C ARG A 26 1.77 3.79 11.82
N PHE A 27 1.60 2.54 11.38
CA PHE A 27 2.06 2.09 10.06
C PHE A 27 1.07 2.42 8.93
N LEU A 28 -0.21 2.64 9.26
CA LEU A 28 -1.22 3.13 8.30
C LEU A 28 -0.95 4.56 7.77
N GLU A 29 -0.06 5.33 8.42
CA GLU A 29 0.31 6.68 7.99
C GLU A 29 1.32 6.67 6.81
N GLY A 30 1.95 5.53 6.52
CA GLY A 30 3.06 5.43 5.56
C GLY A 30 2.69 5.60 4.08
N SER A 31 1.42 5.38 3.71
CA SER A 31 0.94 5.47 2.33
C SER A 31 -0.58 5.72 2.23
N GLN A 32 -1.05 6.89 2.63
CA GLN A 32 -2.39 7.41 2.27
C GLN A 32 -2.49 7.78 0.78
N ARG A 33 -2.03 6.90 -0.11
CA ARG A 33 -2.06 7.09 -1.56
C ARG A 33 -3.35 6.50 -2.10
N ILE A 34 -4.31 7.35 -2.42
CA ILE A 34 -5.54 6.96 -3.13
C ILE A 34 -5.12 6.21 -4.41
N VAL A 35 -5.49 4.93 -4.51
CA VAL A 35 -5.22 4.13 -5.71
C VAL A 35 -6.27 4.51 -6.77
N PRO A 36 -5.88 4.88 -8.00
CA PRO A 36 -6.84 5.26 -9.04
C PRO A 36 -7.93 4.22 -9.30
N TYR A 37 -7.62 2.94 -9.12
CA TYR A 37 -8.56 1.84 -9.31
C TYR A 37 -9.66 1.78 -8.24
N ASP A 38 -9.39 2.22 -7.00
CA ASP A 38 -10.43 2.35 -5.97
C ASP A 38 -11.46 3.42 -6.34
N LEU A 39 -11.01 4.52 -6.98
CA LEU A 39 -11.89 5.57 -7.50
C LEU A 39 -12.82 5.05 -8.62
N LEU A 40 -12.40 4.04 -9.40
CA LEU A 40 -13.25 3.44 -10.43
C LEU A 40 -14.38 2.62 -9.80
N ALA A 41 -14.05 1.73 -8.86
CA ALA A 41 -15.03 0.92 -8.13
C ALA A 41 -16.03 1.83 -7.38
N ALA A 42 -15.53 2.82 -6.66
CA ALA A 42 -16.30 3.86 -5.97
C ALA A 42 -17.33 4.60 -6.84
N ARG A 43 -17.10 4.67 -8.16
CA ARG A 43 -17.94 5.40 -9.12
C ARG A 43 -18.83 4.49 -9.98
N GLY A 44 -18.80 3.17 -9.77
CA GLY A 44 -19.46 2.21 -10.68
C GLY A 44 -18.87 2.24 -12.10
N ASN A 45 -17.57 2.55 -12.19
CA ASN A 45 -16.82 2.68 -13.45
C ASN A 45 -15.80 1.54 -13.65
N ALA A 46 -15.74 0.55 -12.76
CA ALA A 46 -14.82 -0.59 -12.87
C ALA A 46 -14.95 -1.31 -14.23
N ASP A 47 -16.17 -1.64 -14.65
CA ASP A 47 -16.43 -2.33 -15.93
C ASP A 47 -16.21 -1.46 -17.18
N LYS A 48 -15.96 -0.15 -17.01
CA LYS A 48 -15.73 0.80 -18.12
C LYS A 48 -14.25 0.93 -18.48
N VAL A 49 -13.36 0.35 -17.68
CA VAL A 49 -11.91 0.43 -17.84
C VAL A 49 -11.38 -0.94 -18.19
N ASN A 50 -10.83 -1.08 -19.40
CA ASN A 50 -10.27 -2.33 -19.91
C ASN A 50 -8.77 -2.48 -19.59
N ASP A 51 -8.33 -1.87 -18.49
CA ASP A 51 -6.94 -1.85 -18.04
C ASP A 51 -6.57 -3.18 -17.37
N PRO A 52 -5.62 -3.96 -17.91
CA PRO A 52 -5.18 -5.21 -17.29
C PRO A 52 -4.65 -4.99 -15.86
N ASP A 53 -3.98 -3.87 -15.59
CA ASP A 53 -3.40 -3.58 -14.27
C ASP A 53 -4.50 -3.26 -13.24
N ALA A 54 -5.63 -2.66 -13.68
CA ALA A 54 -6.80 -2.48 -12.84
C ALA A 54 -7.44 -3.81 -12.45
N LYS A 55 -7.51 -4.76 -13.41
CA LYS A 55 -8.03 -6.11 -13.15
C LYS A 55 -7.13 -6.87 -12.16
N VAL A 56 -5.81 -6.89 -12.40
CA VAL A 56 -4.84 -7.54 -11.49
C VAL A 56 -4.92 -6.93 -10.08
N TYR A 57 -5.05 -5.61 -9.97
CA TYR A 57 -5.25 -4.94 -8.68
C TYR A 57 -6.53 -5.40 -7.96
N MET A 58 -7.66 -5.54 -8.66
CA MET A 58 -8.91 -6.01 -8.05
C MET A 58 -8.83 -7.48 -7.61
N GLU A 59 -8.21 -8.34 -8.43
CA GLU A 59 -7.97 -9.76 -8.10
C GLU A 59 -7.05 -9.88 -6.87
N ALA A 60 -5.95 -9.12 -6.85
CA ALA A 60 -5.04 -9.03 -5.70
C ALA A 60 -5.75 -8.53 -4.43
N LYS A 61 -6.62 -7.51 -4.56
CA LYS A 61 -7.37 -6.94 -3.42
C LYS A 61 -8.37 -7.93 -2.83
N GLU A 62 -9.05 -8.70 -3.67
CA GLU A 62 -9.97 -9.76 -3.25
C GLU A 62 -9.22 -10.95 -2.63
N LEU A 63 -8.05 -11.31 -3.17
CA LEU A 63 -7.19 -12.33 -2.58
C LEU A 63 -6.66 -11.90 -1.20
N PHE A 64 -6.16 -10.66 -1.09
CA PHE A 64 -5.76 -10.05 0.18
C PHE A 64 -6.91 -10.05 1.20
N ARG A 65 -8.14 -9.69 0.78
CA ARG A 65 -9.32 -9.71 1.65
C ARG A 65 -9.58 -11.11 2.23
N LYS A 66 -9.50 -12.17 1.42
CA LYS A 66 -9.67 -13.56 1.88
C LYS A 66 -8.61 -13.96 2.92
N GLY A 67 -7.34 -13.72 2.63
CA GLY A 67 -6.24 -14.00 3.57
C GLY A 67 -6.36 -13.19 4.86
N TYR A 68 -6.79 -11.92 4.77
CA TYR A 68 -7.01 -11.05 5.92
C TYR A 68 -8.21 -11.47 6.77
N GLU A 69 -9.31 -11.92 6.16
CA GLU A 69 -10.48 -12.43 6.90
C GLU A 69 -10.16 -13.69 7.69
N LEU A 70 -9.37 -14.60 7.13
CA LEU A 70 -8.83 -15.77 7.85
C LEU A 70 -7.84 -15.35 8.95
N CYS A 71 -6.93 -14.40 8.67
CA CYS A 71 -6.03 -13.82 9.66
C CYS A 71 -6.78 -13.23 10.88
N MET A 72 -7.99 -12.69 10.67
CA MET A 72 -8.84 -12.13 11.72
C MET A 72 -9.62 -13.18 12.55
N THR A 73 -9.68 -14.45 12.14
CA THR A 73 -10.23 -15.54 12.98
C THR A 73 -9.18 -16.18 13.90
N ILE A 74 -7.90 -16.08 13.54
CA ILE A 74 -6.78 -16.60 14.33
C ILE A 74 -6.51 -15.66 15.52
N PRO A 75 -6.42 -16.18 16.77
CA PRO A 75 -6.05 -15.38 17.95
C PRO A 75 -4.68 -14.71 17.77
N ARG A 76 -4.44 -13.58 18.43
CA ARG A 76 -3.17 -12.82 18.32
C ARG A 76 -1.99 -13.43 19.09
N SER A 77 -2.19 -14.51 19.85
CA SER A 77 -1.13 -15.04 20.72
C SER A 77 0.00 -15.72 19.93
N LEU A 78 1.17 -15.76 20.56
CA LEU A 78 2.35 -16.49 20.13
C LEU A 78 2.58 -17.75 20.99
N ASP A 79 1.60 -18.14 21.82
CA ASP A 79 1.63 -19.36 22.64
C ASP A 79 1.53 -20.62 21.76
N ASP A 80 2.30 -21.65 22.10
CA ASP A 80 2.48 -22.82 21.23
C ASP A 80 1.19 -23.64 21.03
N ASP A 81 0.25 -23.62 21.99
CA ASP A 81 -1.06 -24.28 21.87
C ASP A 81 -1.98 -23.57 20.86
N VAL A 82 -1.94 -22.24 20.81
CA VAL A 82 -2.64 -21.42 19.82
C VAL A 82 -2.03 -21.63 18.44
N LEU A 83 -0.70 -21.65 18.34
CA LEU A 83 0.02 -21.84 17.08
C LEU A 83 -0.21 -23.24 16.50
N GLU A 84 -0.17 -24.29 17.33
CA GLU A 84 -0.47 -25.66 16.90
C GLU A 84 -1.92 -25.83 16.44
N LYS A 85 -2.88 -25.25 17.17
CA LYS A 85 -4.30 -25.33 16.81
C LYS A 85 -4.65 -24.61 15.51
N HIS A 86 -3.93 -23.53 15.17
CA HIS A 86 -4.18 -22.69 14.00
C HIS A 86 -3.07 -22.78 12.93
N GLU A 87 -2.23 -23.83 12.96
CA GLU A 87 -1.06 -23.96 12.09
C GLU A 87 -1.40 -23.83 10.59
N GLU A 88 -2.46 -24.49 10.13
CA GLU A 88 -2.92 -24.45 8.73
C GLU A 88 -3.55 -23.10 8.36
N ASP A 89 -4.32 -22.49 9.27
CA ASP A 89 -4.90 -21.15 9.09
C ASP A 89 -3.79 -20.09 8.96
N ILE A 90 -2.75 -20.18 9.80
CA ILE A 90 -1.60 -19.26 9.83
C ILE A 90 -0.83 -19.33 8.50
N LYS A 91 -0.51 -20.55 8.03
CA LYS A 91 0.15 -20.78 6.74
C LYS A 91 -0.69 -20.22 5.59
N THR A 92 -1.95 -20.66 5.49
CA THR A 92 -2.89 -20.28 4.42
C THR A 92 -3.09 -18.77 4.36
N ALA A 93 -3.35 -18.11 5.49
CA ALA A 93 -3.55 -16.66 5.55
C ALA A 93 -2.28 -15.89 5.12
N SER A 94 -1.10 -16.38 5.53
CA SER A 94 0.19 -15.76 5.21
C SER A 94 0.51 -15.88 3.73
N GLU A 95 0.46 -17.09 3.19
CA GLU A 95 0.73 -17.37 1.77
C GLU A 95 -0.25 -16.63 0.86
N THR A 96 -1.54 -16.62 1.19
CA THR A 96 -2.58 -15.88 0.44
C THR A 96 -2.31 -14.38 0.38
N MET A 97 -1.90 -13.75 1.50
CA MET A 97 -1.59 -12.32 1.52
C MET A 97 -0.26 -11.98 0.85
N VAL A 98 0.73 -12.88 0.93
CA VAL A 98 2.00 -12.76 0.19
C VAL A 98 1.76 -12.85 -1.31
N GLU A 99 0.94 -13.80 -1.78
CA GLU A 99 0.54 -13.91 -3.18
C GLU A 99 -0.15 -12.61 -3.65
N ALA A 100 -1.10 -12.10 -2.88
CA ALA A 100 -1.77 -10.84 -3.19
C ALA A 100 -0.81 -9.64 -3.28
N TRP A 101 0.16 -9.53 -2.37
CA TRP A 101 1.21 -8.50 -2.43
C TRP A 101 2.15 -8.67 -3.64
N ILE A 102 2.45 -9.91 -4.01
CA ILE A 102 3.22 -10.26 -5.21
C ILE A 102 2.42 -10.08 -6.51
N MET A 103 1.09 -10.03 -6.47
CA MET A 103 0.27 -9.57 -7.60
C MET A 103 0.29 -8.05 -7.70
N ASP A 104 -0.14 -7.35 -6.64
CA ASP A 104 -0.02 -5.89 -6.55
C ASP A 104 0.22 -5.36 -5.13
N ASP A 105 1.33 -4.65 -4.97
CA ASP A 105 1.82 -4.05 -3.72
C ASP A 105 0.86 -3.01 -3.12
N LYS A 106 0.02 -2.37 -3.94
CA LYS A 106 -0.95 -1.35 -3.50
C LYS A 106 -2.24 -1.98 -2.99
N ALA A 107 -2.52 -3.24 -3.36
CA ALA A 107 -3.69 -3.99 -2.92
C ALA A 107 -3.53 -4.62 -1.52
N ALA A 108 -2.29 -4.77 -1.05
CA ALA A 108 -1.94 -5.43 0.20
C ALA A 108 -1.34 -4.44 1.24
N PRO A 109 -2.18 -3.65 1.93
CA PRO A 109 -1.73 -2.76 3.00
C PRO A 109 -1.25 -3.56 4.23
N MET A 110 -0.16 -3.10 4.84
CA MET A 110 0.33 -3.65 6.11
C MET A 110 -0.48 -3.12 7.29
N SER A 111 -0.63 -3.92 8.35
CA SER A 111 -1.20 -3.52 9.64
C SER A 111 -0.54 -4.30 10.78
N GLU A 112 -0.72 -3.83 12.02
CA GLU A 112 -0.27 -4.54 13.23
C GLU A 112 -0.66 -6.03 13.23
N ARG A 113 -1.90 -6.35 12.82
CA ARG A 113 -2.38 -7.74 12.81
C ARG A 113 -1.57 -8.62 11.84
N ILE A 114 -1.14 -8.06 10.71
CA ILE A 114 -0.34 -8.75 9.70
C ILE A 114 1.11 -8.92 10.19
N LEU A 115 1.66 -7.96 10.93
CA LEU A 115 2.97 -8.11 11.59
C LEU A 115 2.95 -9.26 12.61
N ILE A 116 1.90 -9.34 13.44
CA ILE A 116 1.69 -10.47 14.36
C ILE A 116 1.56 -11.79 13.59
N LEU A 117 0.85 -11.81 12.45
CA LEU A 117 0.76 -13.01 11.62
C LEU A 117 2.13 -13.44 11.09
N GLY A 118 2.99 -12.49 10.68
CA GLY A 118 4.36 -12.80 10.27
C GLY A 118 5.16 -13.52 11.36
N GLN A 119 5.05 -13.09 12.63
CA GLN A 119 5.67 -13.74 13.78
C GLN A 119 5.07 -15.14 14.05
N GLN A 120 3.75 -15.28 13.93
CA GLN A 120 3.05 -16.57 14.05
C GLN A 120 3.53 -17.54 12.96
N PHE A 121 3.65 -17.08 11.72
CA PHE A 121 4.09 -17.85 10.56
C PHE A 121 5.55 -18.30 10.68
N GLU A 122 6.46 -17.40 11.09
CA GLU A 122 7.87 -17.73 11.35
C GLU A 122 7.99 -18.83 12.42
N LYS A 123 7.34 -18.67 13.59
CA LYS A 123 7.32 -19.71 14.63
C LYS A 123 6.77 -21.04 14.12
N VAL A 124 5.66 -21.02 13.39
CA VAL A 124 5.01 -22.21 12.83
C VAL A 124 5.93 -22.95 11.85
N LEU A 125 6.65 -22.22 10.99
CA LEU A 125 7.59 -22.83 10.03
C LEU A 125 8.81 -23.45 10.72
N LEU A 126 9.31 -22.84 11.80
CA LEU A 126 10.50 -23.29 12.53
C LEU A 126 10.21 -24.33 13.64
N LYS A 127 8.94 -24.64 13.93
CA LYS A 127 8.49 -25.53 15.03
C LYS A 127 9.21 -26.88 15.06
N ASN A 128 9.39 -27.52 13.90
CA ASN A 128 9.97 -28.85 13.78
C ASN A 128 11.44 -28.85 13.30
N ILE A 129 12.07 -27.69 13.21
CA ILE A 129 13.46 -27.54 12.75
C ILE A 129 14.40 -27.51 13.96
N PRO A 130 15.47 -28.35 14.00
CA PRO A 130 16.49 -28.29 15.06
C PRO A 130 17.12 -26.90 15.15
N GLU A 131 17.47 -26.44 16.36
CA GLU A 131 18.00 -25.08 16.57
C GLU A 131 19.25 -24.78 15.71
N GLU A 132 20.12 -25.77 15.54
CA GLU A 132 21.33 -25.73 14.72
C GLU A 132 21.04 -25.61 13.21
N GLU A 133 19.84 -25.97 12.76
CA GLU A 133 19.39 -25.94 11.36
C GLU A 133 18.44 -24.76 11.06
N LYS A 134 17.93 -24.06 12.09
CA LYS A 134 17.08 -22.87 11.90
C LYS A 134 17.83 -21.73 11.22
N GLU A 135 19.11 -21.55 11.54
CA GLU A 135 19.96 -20.54 10.90
C GLU A 135 20.29 -20.97 9.46
N GLY A 136 19.46 -20.51 8.52
CA GLY A 136 19.55 -20.88 7.10
C GLY A 136 18.29 -21.52 6.53
N PHE A 137 17.29 -21.84 7.36
CA PHE A 137 16.01 -22.37 6.89
C PHE A 137 15.12 -21.26 6.31
N PHE A 138 14.93 -21.26 5.00
CA PHE A 138 14.19 -20.20 4.30
C PHE A 138 13.13 -20.76 3.34
N VAL A 139 11.85 -20.56 3.68
CA VAL A 139 10.72 -20.85 2.79
C VAL A 139 10.44 -19.64 1.89
N LYS A 140 10.13 -19.88 0.61
CA LYS A 140 9.83 -18.84 -0.41
C LYS A 140 8.90 -17.75 0.12
N ASP A 141 7.72 -18.14 0.61
CA ASP A 141 6.69 -17.18 1.02
C ASP A 141 7.03 -16.49 2.35
N SER A 142 7.83 -17.12 3.22
CA SER A 142 8.41 -16.47 4.41
C SER A 142 9.38 -15.34 4.00
N LEU A 143 10.32 -15.60 3.09
CA LEU A 143 11.23 -14.57 2.57
C LEU A 143 10.48 -13.40 1.93
N LEU A 144 9.41 -13.69 1.18
CA LEU A 144 8.58 -12.66 0.54
C LEU A 144 7.76 -11.87 1.57
N PHE A 145 7.23 -12.51 2.61
CA PHE A 145 6.59 -11.82 3.75
C PHE A 145 7.58 -10.89 4.47
N SER A 146 8.79 -11.37 4.80
CA SER A 146 9.84 -10.54 5.39
C SER A 146 10.21 -9.39 4.46
N ALA A 147 10.32 -9.61 3.15
CA ALA A 147 10.59 -8.55 2.18
C ALA A 147 9.47 -7.49 2.13
N TRP A 148 8.19 -7.88 2.23
CA TRP A 148 7.04 -6.99 2.32
C TRP A 148 7.09 -6.10 3.56
N ILE A 149 7.32 -6.68 4.75
CA ILE A 149 7.49 -5.94 6.01
C ILE A 149 8.66 -4.94 5.89
N LEU A 150 9.81 -5.39 5.39
CA LEU A 150 11.00 -4.54 5.24
C LEU A 150 10.82 -3.44 4.21
N LEU A 151 10.06 -3.67 3.14
CA LEU A 151 9.74 -2.66 2.12
C LEU A 151 8.84 -1.56 2.71
N VAL A 152 7.76 -1.94 3.39
CA VAL A 152 6.83 -0.99 4.05
C VAL A 152 7.55 -0.20 5.15
N GLY A 153 8.39 -0.87 5.94
CA GLY A 153 9.27 -0.24 6.93
C GLY A 153 10.42 0.59 6.34
N ARG A 154 10.51 0.72 5.01
CA ARG A 154 11.57 1.43 4.26
C ARG A 154 13.00 0.97 4.59
N GLN A 155 13.14 -0.26 5.07
CA GLN A 155 14.43 -0.90 5.39
C GLN A 155 15.09 -1.45 4.12
N HIS A 156 15.29 -0.58 3.12
CA HIS A 156 15.68 -0.97 1.76
C HIS A 156 16.93 -1.85 1.70
N LYS A 157 17.91 -1.64 2.57
CA LYS A 157 19.13 -2.48 2.65
C LYS A 157 18.79 -3.94 3.02
N HIS A 158 17.99 -4.16 4.07
CA HIS A 158 17.58 -5.50 4.51
C HIS A 158 16.60 -6.14 3.52
N CYS A 159 15.69 -5.35 2.93
CA CYS A 159 14.80 -5.81 1.88
C CYS A 159 15.59 -6.29 0.65
N ILE A 160 16.64 -5.58 0.22
CA ILE A 160 17.54 -6.03 -0.87
C ILE A 160 18.22 -7.35 -0.53
N THR A 161 18.75 -7.53 0.69
CA THR A 161 19.36 -8.80 1.10
C THR A 161 18.35 -9.94 1.04
N THR A 162 17.16 -9.73 1.60
CA THR A 162 16.08 -10.74 1.65
C THR A 162 15.58 -11.12 0.26
N LEU A 163 15.34 -10.14 -0.62
CA LEU A 163 14.95 -10.37 -2.01
C LEU A 163 16.06 -11.02 -2.84
N SER A 164 17.34 -10.75 -2.53
CA SER A 164 18.45 -11.42 -3.21
C SER A 164 18.54 -12.89 -2.80
N LEU A 165 18.46 -13.18 -1.50
CA LEU A 165 18.37 -14.54 -0.99
C LEU A 165 17.17 -15.31 -1.61
N ALA A 166 16.01 -14.66 -1.75
CA ALA A 166 14.86 -15.25 -2.43
C ALA A 166 15.16 -15.57 -3.90
N ILE A 167 15.76 -14.64 -4.66
CA ILE A 167 16.13 -14.82 -6.08
C ILE A 167 17.20 -15.90 -6.26
N ASP A 168 18.17 -15.99 -5.35
CA ASP A 168 19.29 -16.94 -5.43
C ASP A 168 18.85 -18.36 -5.01
N THR A 169 17.83 -18.47 -4.15
CA THR A 169 17.26 -19.75 -3.68
C THR A 169 16.14 -20.28 -4.60
N TYR A 170 15.30 -19.39 -5.15
CA TYR A 170 14.10 -19.75 -5.90
C TYR A 170 14.17 -19.22 -7.34
N PRO A 171 14.50 -20.06 -8.34
CA PRO A 171 14.75 -19.61 -9.71
C PRO A 171 13.49 -19.17 -10.47
N ASP A 172 12.29 -19.52 -10.00
CA ASP A 172 11.01 -19.29 -10.70
C ASP A 172 10.20 -18.11 -10.13
N LEU A 173 10.86 -17.15 -9.49
CA LEU A 173 10.20 -15.96 -8.97
C LEU A 173 9.73 -15.01 -10.10
N PRO A 174 8.55 -14.38 -9.95
CA PRO A 174 7.95 -13.53 -10.98
C PRO A 174 8.72 -12.22 -11.17
N ALA A 175 8.51 -11.58 -12.34
CA ALA A 175 9.11 -10.29 -12.71
C ALA A 175 9.01 -9.21 -11.60
N ARG A 176 7.91 -9.23 -10.85
CA ARG A 176 7.65 -8.26 -9.78
C ARG A 176 8.64 -8.34 -8.61
N VAL A 177 9.25 -9.50 -8.31
CA VAL A 177 10.30 -9.61 -7.27
C VAL A 177 11.52 -8.77 -7.66
N PHE A 178 11.93 -8.84 -8.93
CA PHE A 178 13.03 -8.02 -9.46
C PHE A 178 12.65 -6.52 -9.43
N PHE A 179 11.41 -6.16 -9.80
CA PHE A 179 10.91 -4.79 -9.70
C PHE A 179 10.89 -4.24 -8.26
N LEU A 180 10.55 -5.05 -7.26
CA LEU A 180 10.56 -4.67 -5.85
C LEU A 180 12.01 -4.45 -5.36
N ARG A 181 12.96 -5.30 -5.77
CA ARG A 181 14.39 -5.11 -5.45
C ARG A 181 14.96 -3.87 -6.18
N ALA A 182 14.58 -3.65 -7.43
CA ALA A 182 14.89 -2.42 -8.16
C ALA A 182 14.40 -1.19 -7.42
N SER A 183 13.15 -1.20 -6.96
CA SER A 183 12.55 -0.09 -6.20
C SER A 183 13.37 0.25 -4.95
N CYS A 184 13.82 -0.77 -4.19
CA CYS A 184 14.74 -0.56 -3.07
C CYS A 184 16.11 0.01 -3.50
N TYR A 185 16.68 -0.44 -4.62
CA TYR A 185 17.92 0.16 -5.16
C TYR A 185 17.71 1.64 -5.55
N LEU A 186 16.59 1.97 -6.20
CA LEU A 186 16.27 3.34 -6.61
C LEU A 186 16.04 4.26 -5.39
N SER A 187 15.33 3.80 -4.35
CA SER A 187 15.20 4.52 -3.08
C SER A 187 16.53 4.76 -2.37
N MET A 188 17.55 3.93 -2.63
CA MET A 188 18.94 4.12 -2.17
C MET A 188 19.82 4.90 -3.17
N ASN A 189 19.25 5.50 -4.21
CA ASN A 189 19.94 6.18 -5.32
C ASN A 189 20.96 5.29 -6.09
N LYS A 190 20.82 3.97 -6.03
CA LYS A 190 21.67 2.98 -6.72
C LYS A 190 21.17 2.72 -8.14
N LEU A 191 21.06 3.78 -8.95
CA LEU A 191 20.33 3.79 -10.22
C LEU A 191 20.73 2.66 -11.19
N ARG A 192 22.03 2.42 -11.39
CA ARG A 192 22.53 1.35 -12.29
C ARG A 192 22.15 -0.07 -11.83
N LEU A 193 22.01 -0.32 -10.53
CA LEU A 193 21.53 -1.62 -10.01
C LEU A 193 20.00 -1.74 -10.17
N GLY A 194 19.26 -0.65 -9.93
CA GLY A 194 17.83 -0.59 -10.21
C GLY A 194 17.50 -0.86 -11.68
N ILE A 195 18.24 -0.24 -12.61
CA ILE A 195 18.12 -0.50 -14.06
C ILE A 195 18.30 -2.00 -14.37
N LYS A 196 19.36 -2.63 -13.86
CA LYS A 196 19.65 -4.04 -14.11
C LYS A 196 18.52 -4.96 -13.63
N ASP A 197 17.91 -4.66 -12.48
CA ASP A 197 16.77 -5.43 -11.97
C ASP A 197 15.47 -5.15 -12.76
N LEU A 198 15.26 -3.94 -13.27
CA LEU A 198 14.13 -3.64 -14.17
C LEU A 198 14.28 -4.35 -15.53
N GLU A 199 15.50 -4.42 -16.05
CA GLU A 199 15.83 -5.24 -17.24
C GLU A 199 15.58 -6.73 -16.97
N LYS A 200 15.93 -7.24 -15.78
CA LYS A 200 15.59 -8.62 -15.37
C LYS A 200 14.10 -8.85 -15.18
N ALA A 201 13.33 -7.87 -14.70
CA ALA A 201 11.88 -7.95 -14.68
C ALA A 201 11.30 -8.13 -16.09
N LEU A 202 11.81 -7.36 -17.07
CA LEU A 202 11.40 -7.45 -18.48
C LEU A 202 11.89 -8.72 -19.19
N GLU A 203 13.02 -9.31 -18.78
CA GLU A 203 13.41 -10.65 -19.23
C GLU A 203 12.45 -11.75 -18.74
N ARG A 204 11.90 -11.59 -17.53
CA ARG A 204 10.94 -12.55 -16.93
C ARG A 204 9.53 -12.38 -17.48
N ASP A 205 9.08 -11.14 -17.66
CA ASP A 205 7.82 -10.82 -18.31
C ASP A 205 7.97 -9.58 -19.21
N PRO A 206 8.09 -9.75 -20.54
CA PRO A 206 8.14 -8.65 -21.49
C PRO A 206 6.89 -7.75 -21.50
N LYS A 207 5.76 -8.21 -20.91
CA LYS A 207 4.52 -7.42 -20.79
C LYS A 207 4.46 -6.61 -19.48
N PHE A 208 5.47 -6.69 -18.62
CA PHE A 208 5.52 -5.98 -17.33
C PHE A 208 5.78 -4.48 -17.53
N SER A 209 4.80 -3.80 -18.13
CA SER A 209 4.97 -2.49 -18.78
C SER A 209 5.48 -1.40 -17.84
N ILE A 210 5.10 -1.45 -16.56
CA ILE A 210 5.57 -0.54 -15.51
C ILE A 210 7.11 -0.47 -15.42
N ALA A 211 7.84 -1.54 -15.75
CA ALA A 211 9.30 -1.50 -15.79
C ALA A 211 9.84 -0.58 -16.90
N TYR A 212 9.20 -0.49 -18.07
CA TYR A 212 9.54 0.50 -19.10
C TYR A 212 9.29 1.93 -18.62
N PHE A 213 8.20 2.18 -17.90
CA PHE A 213 7.90 3.51 -17.35
C PHE A 213 8.93 3.94 -16.30
N VAL A 214 9.30 3.04 -15.38
CA VAL A 214 10.32 3.32 -14.36
C VAL A 214 11.70 3.45 -14.99
N LEU A 215 12.08 2.62 -15.97
CA LEU A 215 13.32 2.81 -16.73
C LEU A 215 13.35 4.18 -17.42
N GLY A 216 12.26 4.60 -18.06
CA GLY A 216 12.13 5.93 -18.67
C GLY A 216 12.36 7.06 -17.66
N SER A 217 11.81 6.90 -16.45
CA SER A 217 11.94 7.85 -15.34
C SER A 217 13.35 7.90 -14.74
N VAL A 218 14.02 6.75 -14.60
CA VAL A 218 15.39 6.65 -14.09
C VAL A 218 16.39 7.20 -15.11
N TYR A 219 16.25 6.87 -16.40
CA TYR A 219 17.11 7.48 -17.43
C TYR A 219 16.87 8.99 -17.57
N LEU A 220 15.67 9.49 -17.28
CA LEU A 220 15.37 10.92 -17.29
C LEU A 220 16.07 11.68 -16.15
N SER A 221 16.28 11.06 -14.98
CA SER A 221 17.03 11.66 -13.87
C SER A 221 18.56 11.56 -14.01
N MET A 222 19.05 10.82 -15.01
CA MET A 222 20.48 10.63 -15.28
C MET A 222 20.99 11.61 -16.35
N GLU A 223 22.19 12.13 -16.14
CA GLU A 223 22.85 13.00 -17.11
C GLU A 223 23.13 12.25 -18.43
N ASN A 224 22.87 12.92 -19.56
CA ASN A 224 23.10 12.41 -20.93
C ASN A 224 22.35 11.12 -21.34
N GLU A 225 21.40 10.64 -20.54
CA GLU A 225 20.64 9.40 -20.81
C GLU A 225 19.24 9.67 -21.43
N ARG A 226 19.00 10.90 -21.92
CA ARG A 226 17.70 11.34 -22.47
C ARG A 226 17.20 10.48 -23.63
N GLU A 227 18.08 9.98 -24.47
CA GLU A 227 17.79 9.04 -25.56
C GLU A 227 17.19 7.73 -25.02
N ASN A 228 17.76 7.20 -23.93
CA ASN A 228 17.26 5.99 -23.27
C ASN A 228 15.94 6.26 -22.54
N ALA A 229 15.74 7.46 -21.98
CA ALA A 229 14.45 7.89 -21.45
C ALA A 229 13.36 7.90 -22.55
N ILE A 230 13.62 8.55 -23.69
CA ILE A 230 12.70 8.59 -24.85
C ILE A 230 12.37 7.16 -25.31
N LYS A 231 13.38 6.29 -25.47
CA LYS A 231 13.20 4.91 -25.90
C LYS A 231 12.26 4.16 -24.96
N ASN A 232 12.49 4.22 -23.66
CA ASN A 232 11.71 3.49 -22.67
C ASN A 232 10.29 4.03 -22.51
N TYR A 233 10.06 5.35 -22.54
CA TYR A 233 8.70 5.89 -22.58
C TYR A 233 7.94 5.52 -23.87
N LYS A 234 8.61 5.41 -25.02
CA LYS A 234 7.97 4.91 -26.24
C LYS A 234 7.63 3.43 -26.17
N LEU A 235 8.50 2.59 -25.59
CA LEU A 235 8.21 1.18 -25.31
C LEU A 235 7.06 1.03 -24.30
N TYR A 236 6.99 1.90 -23.29
CA TYR A 236 5.86 1.94 -22.37
C TYR A 236 4.55 2.24 -23.11
N LEU A 237 4.49 3.27 -23.96
CA LEU A 237 3.28 3.58 -24.75
C LEU A 237 2.91 2.50 -25.80
N GLN A 238 3.77 1.52 -26.06
CA GLN A 238 3.49 0.39 -26.95
C GLN A 238 2.99 -0.86 -26.20
N ASN A 239 3.37 -1.03 -24.93
CA ASN A 239 3.09 -2.24 -24.16
C ASN A 239 2.16 -2.00 -22.95
N GLY A 240 2.05 -0.75 -22.48
CA GLY A 240 1.19 -0.33 -21.38
C GLY A 240 -0.17 0.16 -21.85
N HIS A 241 -1.10 0.34 -20.90
CA HIS A 241 -2.48 0.69 -21.18
C HIS A 241 -2.71 2.22 -21.26
N SER A 242 -3.56 2.66 -22.19
CA SER A 242 -3.73 4.08 -22.52
C SER A 242 -4.47 4.90 -21.46
N GLN A 243 -5.26 4.24 -20.60
CA GLN A 243 -6.06 4.90 -19.56
C GLN A 243 -5.34 5.01 -18.20
N THR A 244 -4.03 4.71 -18.14
CA THR A 244 -3.23 4.80 -16.92
C THR A 244 -2.77 6.24 -16.64
N ASN A 245 -2.65 6.58 -15.35
CA ASN A 245 -1.95 7.78 -14.90
C ASN A 245 -0.51 7.87 -15.46
N ASP A 246 0.16 6.72 -15.59
CA ASP A 246 1.54 6.65 -16.03
C ASP A 246 1.66 6.89 -17.56
N THR A 247 0.62 6.61 -18.36
CA THR A 247 0.53 7.05 -19.76
C THR A 247 0.50 8.56 -19.89
N ILE A 248 -0.25 9.26 -19.02
CA ILE A 248 -0.28 10.73 -19.00
C ILE A 248 1.11 11.28 -18.68
N HIS A 249 1.79 10.72 -17.68
CA HIS A 249 3.17 11.12 -17.33
C HIS A 249 4.18 10.81 -18.43
N ALA A 250 4.10 9.65 -19.09
CA ALA A 250 4.97 9.28 -20.21
C ALA A 250 4.78 10.21 -21.42
N LEU A 251 3.54 10.60 -21.72
CA LEU A 251 3.24 11.55 -22.81
C LEU A 251 3.80 12.96 -22.50
N TYR A 252 3.63 13.47 -21.29
CA TYR A 252 4.27 14.74 -20.89
C TYR A 252 5.81 14.67 -20.87
N ALA A 253 6.39 13.54 -20.43
CA ALA A 253 7.84 13.34 -20.47
C ALA A 253 8.36 13.35 -21.92
N LEU A 254 7.66 12.65 -22.82
CA LEU A 254 8.01 12.65 -24.24
C LEU A 254 7.85 14.02 -24.89
N SER A 255 6.82 14.81 -24.56
CA SER A 255 6.68 16.15 -25.14
C SER A 255 7.88 17.04 -24.79
N VAL A 256 8.28 17.08 -23.51
CA VAL A 256 9.46 17.83 -23.04
C VAL A 256 10.76 17.32 -23.68
N LEU A 257 11.01 16.01 -23.62
CA LEU A 257 12.22 15.38 -24.15
C LEU A 257 12.39 15.60 -25.65
N VAL A 258 11.32 15.47 -26.42
CA VAL A 258 11.33 15.66 -27.88
C VAL A 258 11.44 17.14 -28.25
N ASN A 259 10.86 18.05 -27.46
CA ASN A 259 11.01 19.49 -27.65
C ASN A 259 12.47 19.93 -27.47
N HIS A 260 13.18 19.38 -26.47
CA HIS A 260 14.62 19.61 -26.30
C HIS A 260 15.45 19.17 -27.52
N LYS A 261 15.01 18.14 -28.26
CA LYS A 261 15.61 17.72 -29.54
C LYS A 261 15.18 18.59 -30.74
N LYS A 262 14.55 19.75 -30.50
CA LYS A 262 14.02 20.71 -31.48
C LYS A 262 12.92 20.16 -32.40
N ARG A 263 12.36 18.98 -32.11
CA ARG A 263 11.31 18.32 -32.90
C ARG A 263 9.91 18.80 -32.48
N LYS A 264 9.68 20.11 -32.61
CA LYS A 264 8.50 20.82 -32.05
C LYS A 264 7.14 20.22 -32.42
N SER A 265 6.97 19.72 -33.64
CA SER A 265 5.70 19.13 -34.09
C SER A 265 5.36 17.81 -33.38
N GLU A 266 6.32 16.89 -33.25
CA GLU A 266 6.12 15.64 -32.50
C GLU A 266 5.95 15.92 -30.99
N ALA A 267 6.67 16.90 -30.45
CA ALA A 267 6.48 17.34 -29.07
C ALA A 267 5.05 17.85 -28.81
N ALA A 268 4.52 18.68 -29.71
CA ALA A 268 3.14 19.18 -29.61
C ALA A 268 2.11 18.05 -29.72
N GLU A 269 2.34 17.04 -30.56
CA GLU A 269 1.47 15.86 -30.65
C GLU A 269 1.41 15.10 -29.31
N TYR A 270 2.55 14.81 -28.70
CA TYR A 270 2.60 14.16 -27.38
C TYR A 270 1.91 15.00 -26.30
N TYR A 271 2.08 16.33 -26.32
CA TYR A 271 1.44 17.23 -25.38
C TYR A 271 -0.10 17.23 -25.49
N GLN A 272 -0.64 17.29 -26.72
CA GLN A 272 -2.10 17.22 -26.93
C GLN A 272 -2.67 15.85 -26.55
N ARG A 273 -1.94 14.77 -26.86
CA ARG A 273 -2.30 13.42 -26.41
C ARG A 273 -2.30 13.30 -24.88
N ALA A 274 -1.37 13.94 -24.18
CA ALA A 274 -1.33 13.97 -22.71
C ALA A 274 -2.58 14.66 -22.13
N LYS A 275 -2.95 15.84 -22.68
CA LYS A 275 -4.17 16.56 -22.26
C LYS A 275 -5.44 15.72 -22.46
N LYS A 276 -5.60 15.11 -23.64
CA LYS A 276 -6.74 14.24 -23.93
C LYS A 276 -6.82 13.02 -23.00
N ALA A 277 -5.70 12.35 -22.76
CA ALA A 277 -5.64 11.23 -21.83
C ALA A 277 -5.96 11.64 -20.38
N GLU A 278 -5.58 12.86 -19.96
CA GLU A 278 -5.93 13.41 -18.66
C GLU A 278 -7.42 13.80 -18.54
N GLU A 279 -8.03 14.32 -19.61
CA GLU A 279 -9.47 14.57 -19.66
C GLU A 279 -10.25 13.25 -19.50
N GLU A 280 -9.91 12.23 -20.30
CA GLU A 280 -10.49 10.87 -20.21
C GLU A 280 -10.30 10.25 -18.81
N PHE A 281 -9.09 10.34 -18.23
CA PHE A 281 -8.81 9.86 -16.88
C PHE A 281 -9.63 10.63 -15.82
N SER A 282 -9.77 11.94 -15.96
CA SER A 282 -10.55 12.76 -15.03
C SER A 282 -12.05 12.44 -15.08
N GLU A 283 -12.60 12.12 -16.24
CA GLU A 283 -14.00 11.69 -16.38
C GLU A 283 -14.24 10.32 -15.70
N LEU A 284 -13.35 9.35 -15.99
CA LEU A 284 -13.41 7.99 -15.46
C LEU A 284 -13.20 7.96 -13.93
N HIS A 285 -12.09 8.49 -13.44
CA HIS A 285 -11.69 8.41 -12.04
C HIS A 285 -12.26 9.55 -11.17
N GLY A 286 -12.73 10.64 -11.77
CA GLY A 286 -13.21 11.82 -11.02
C GLY A 286 -12.09 12.61 -10.32
N ALA A 287 -10.83 12.38 -10.71
CA ALA A 287 -9.63 12.99 -10.15
C ALA A 287 -8.64 13.37 -11.26
N HIS A 288 -7.88 14.44 -11.05
CA HIS A 288 -6.85 14.89 -11.98
C HIS A 288 -5.48 14.32 -11.61
N THR A 289 -4.56 14.25 -12.58
CA THR A 289 -3.16 13.92 -12.26
C THR A 289 -2.48 15.10 -11.58
N GLY A 290 -1.63 14.83 -10.59
CA GLY A 290 -0.89 15.86 -9.86
C GLY A 290 0.07 16.65 -10.77
N LEU A 291 0.40 17.88 -10.36
CA LEU A 291 1.40 18.69 -11.07
C LEU A 291 2.82 18.17 -10.78
N SER A 292 3.33 17.29 -11.63
CA SER A 292 4.76 16.94 -11.66
C SER A 292 5.59 18.06 -12.31
N ASP A 293 6.89 18.13 -11.99
CA ASP A 293 7.80 19.10 -12.63
C ASP A 293 7.85 18.91 -14.15
N ILE A 294 7.75 17.68 -14.63
CA ILE A 294 7.67 17.34 -16.07
C ILE A 294 6.40 17.93 -16.68
N LYS A 295 5.24 17.75 -16.05
CA LYS A 295 3.96 18.31 -16.51
C LYS A 295 4.00 19.85 -16.50
N LYS A 296 4.60 20.45 -15.47
CA LYS A 296 4.81 21.91 -15.38
C LYS A 296 5.71 22.41 -16.52
N GLN A 297 6.82 21.74 -16.80
CA GLN A 297 7.70 22.06 -17.93
C GLN A 297 6.99 21.90 -19.27
N ALA A 298 6.17 20.85 -19.44
CA ALA A 298 5.38 20.64 -20.64
C ALA A 298 4.37 21.77 -20.88
N ILE A 299 3.61 22.16 -19.84
CA ILE A 299 2.68 23.30 -19.90
C ILE A 299 3.42 24.59 -20.29
N LEU A 300 4.52 24.93 -19.62
CA LEU A 300 5.33 26.12 -19.91
C LEU A 300 5.99 26.11 -21.31
N ALA A 301 6.17 24.93 -21.91
CA ALA A 301 6.78 24.77 -23.22
C ALA A 301 5.79 24.82 -24.40
N HIS A 302 4.48 24.66 -24.14
CA HIS A 302 3.46 24.50 -25.17
C HIS A 302 2.29 25.49 -25.09
N GLU A 303 2.00 26.06 -23.92
CA GLU A 303 0.90 27.01 -23.71
C GLU A 303 1.41 28.47 -23.69
N SER A 304 0.50 29.44 -23.81
CA SER A 304 0.84 30.85 -23.57
C SER A 304 1.16 31.08 -22.08
N PRO A 305 1.92 32.13 -21.70
CA PRO A 305 2.22 32.41 -20.29
C PRO A 305 0.97 32.52 -19.40
N GLU A 306 -0.08 33.17 -19.90
CA GLU A 306 -1.36 33.35 -19.21
C GLU A 306 -2.12 32.03 -19.00
N GLU A 307 -2.23 31.19 -20.04
CA GLU A 307 -2.91 29.91 -19.93
C GLU A 307 -2.08 28.89 -19.12
N ALA A 308 -0.75 28.95 -19.22
CA ALA A 308 0.16 28.17 -18.39
C ALA A 308 -0.01 28.48 -16.90
N GLU A 309 -0.09 29.76 -16.52
CA GLU A 309 -0.35 30.18 -15.13
C GLU A 309 -1.71 29.65 -14.64
N LYS A 310 -2.76 29.81 -15.45
CA LYS A 310 -4.13 29.32 -15.17
C LYS A 310 -4.20 27.80 -15.01
N LEU A 311 -3.53 27.03 -15.86
CA LEU A 311 -3.46 25.57 -15.77
C LEU A 311 -2.67 25.14 -14.52
N ILE A 312 -1.50 25.73 -14.28
CA ILE A 312 -0.68 25.46 -13.09
C ILE A 312 -1.46 25.78 -11.81
N ALA A 313 -2.19 26.90 -11.76
CA ALA A 313 -3.05 27.29 -10.63
C ALA A 313 -4.28 26.38 -10.44
N THR A 314 -4.64 25.59 -11.45
CA THR A 314 -5.71 24.57 -11.37
C THR A 314 -5.20 23.29 -10.71
N TYR A 315 -3.99 22.84 -11.06
CA TYR A 315 -3.36 21.66 -10.44
C TYR A 315 -2.66 21.95 -9.11
N THR A 316 -2.39 23.22 -8.78
CA THR A 316 -1.84 23.61 -7.48
C THR A 316 -2.87 23.33 -6.38
N PRO A 317 -2.55 22.54 -5.34
CA PRO A 317 -3.54 22.09 -4.37
C PRO A 317 -4.11 23.25 -3.54
N LYS A 318 -5.33 23.67 -3.90
CA LYS A 318 -6.19 24.47 -3.01
C LYS A 318 -6.66 23.54 -1.87
N LYS A 319 -6.66 24.03 -0.62
CA LYS A 319 -7.08 23.35 0.64
C LYS A 319 -8.44 22.60 0.63
N LYS A 320 -9.20 22.61 -0.48
CA LYS A 320 -10.46 21.91 -0.68
C LYS A 320 -10.32 20.44 -1.12
N TYR A 321 -9.18 20.01 -1.69
CA TYR A 321 -9.05 18.64 -2.19
C TYR A 321 -9.15 17.60 -1.07
N ASP A 322 -8.55 17.90 0.08
CA ASP A 322 -8.64 17.09 1.31
C ASP A 322 -10.09 16.91 1.78
N GLN A 323 -10.95 17.92 1.61
CA GLN A 323 -12.34 17.87 2.10
C GLN A 323 -13.21 16.91 1.28
N LYS A 324 -13.05 16.90 -0.06
CA LYS A 324 -13.82 15.97 -0.92
C LYS A 324 -13.32 14.54 -0.80
N MET A 325 -12.02 14.34 -0.57
CA MET A 325 -11.45 13.03 -0.24
C MET A 325 -11.89 12.56 1.15
N GLN A 326 -11.83 13.40 2.17
CA GLN A 326 -12.36 13.08 3.50
C GLN A 326 -13.86 12.74 3.46
N GLN A 327 -14.66 13.41 2.63
CA GLN A 327 -16.07 13.05 2.44
C GLN A 327 -16.27 11.69 1.76
N LEU A 328 -15.44 11.32 0.78
CA LEU A 328 -15.50 10.02 0.12
C LEU A 328 -14.99 8.87 1.01
N ILE A 329 -14.06 9.16 1.92
CA ILE A 329 -13.60 8.24 2.97
C ILE A 329 -14.66 8.11 4.08
N GLN A 330 -15.25 9.23 4.54
CA GLN A 330 -16.30 9.23 5.57
C GLN A 330 -17.62 8.60 5.11
N SER A 331 -17.91 8.62 3.80
CA SER A 331 -19.07 7.94 3.21
C SER A 331 -18.82 6.46 2.90
N GLY A 332 -17.62 5.94 3.15
CA GLY A 332 -17.24 4.55 2.86
C GLY A 332 -17.08 4.24 1.37
N ILE A 333 -17.19 5.25 0.50
CA ILE A 333 -17.12 5.11 -0.96
C ILE A 333 -15.67 4.87 -1.41
N LEU A 334 -14.69 5.52 -0.77
CA LEU A 334 -13.27 5.21 -0.93
C LEU A 334 -12.76 4.41 0.26
N ASN A 335 -12.44 3.15 0.00
CA ASN A 335 -11.99 2.19 0.99
C ASN A 335 -10.47 2.36 1.26
N THR A 336 -10.05 3.56 1.70
CA THR A 336 -8.70 3.79 2.21
C THR A 336 -8.72 3.65 3.74
N SER A 337 -8.15 2.55 4.22
CA SER A 337 -8.13 2.09 5.62
C SER A 337 -9.48 1.58 6.12
N PHE A 338 -9.40 0.45 6.85
CA PHE A 338 -10.48 -0.15 7.65
C PHE A 338 -11.27 0.90 8.45
N PRO A 339 -12.58 0.65 8.73
CA PRO A 339 -13.49 1.65 9.29
C PRO A 339 -12.82 2.38 10.45
N PRO A 340 -12.66 3.72 10.35
CA PRO A 340 -11.88 4.47 11.33
C PRO A 340 -12.51 4.24 12.70
N ASN A 341 -11.69 3.80 13.66
CA ASN A 341 -12.11 3.71 15.05
C ASN A 341 -12.62 5.10 15.46
N PRO A 342 -13.95 5.29 15.61
CA PRO A 342 -14.49 6.63 15.75
C PRO A 342 -14.00 7.15 17.09
N LYS A 343 -13.43 8.36 17.10
CA LYS A 343 -12.75 8.92 18.29
C LYS A 343 -13.69 9.19 19.47
N ARG A 344 -14.97 8.77 19.42
CA ARG A 344 -16.06 9.10 20.35
C ARG A 344 -17.11 8.00 20.41
N CYS A 345 -17.53 7.64 21.62
CA CYS A 345 -18.69 6.80 21.91
C CYS A 345 -19.97 7.42 21.33
N SER A 346 -20.76 6.63 20.60
CA SER A 346 -22.03 7.09 20.01
C SER A 346 -23.01 7.66 21.04
N HIS A 347 -23.02 7.11 22.25
CA HIS A 347 -23.95 7.51 23.31
C HIS A 347 -23.53 8.78 24.08
N CYS A 348 -22.26 8.84 24.52
CA CYS A 348 -21.79 9.83 25.51
C CYS A 348 -20.57 10.64 25.04
N ALA A 349 -20.17 10.50 23.77
CA ALA A 349 -19.03 11.15 23.14
C ALA A 349 -17.63 10.88 23.76
N ALA A 350 -17.51 10.05 24.80
CA ALA A 350 -16.26 9.68 25.44
C ALA A 350 -15.25 9.06 24.44
N THR A 351 -13.97 9.42 24.56
CA THR A 351 -12.93 9.10 23.55
C THR A 351 -12.22 7.76 23.79
N HIS A 352 -12.49 7.10 24.92
CA HIS A 352 -11.89 5.85 25.39
C HIS A 352 -12.96 4.96 26.04
N ALA A 353 -12.64 3.70 26.36
CA ALA A 353 -13.54 2.87 27.16
C ALA A 353 -13.73 3.44 28.57
N LYS A 354 -14.91 3.20 29.18
CA LYS A 354 -15.33 3.85 30.43
C LYS A 354 -14.49 3.39 31.63
N ASP A 355 -14.13 2.12 31.64
CA ASP A 355 -13.48 1.44 32.77
C ASP A 355 -12.00 1.12 32.52
N LYS A 356 -11.49 1.51 31.33
CA LYS A 356 -10.11 1.41 30.88
C LYS A 356 -9.80 2.58 29.91
N PRO A 357 -9.20 3.69 30.38
CA PRO A 357 -8.80 4.81 29.53
C PRO A 357 -7.88 4.40 28.38
N GLU A 358 -7.09 3.34 28.59
CA GLU A 358 -6.24 2.65 27.62
C GLU A 358 -6.90 1.37 27.06
N ALA A 359 -8.20 1.42 26.76
CA ALA A 359 -8.86 0.42 25.90
C ALA A 359 -9.74 1.07 24.83
N PRO A 360 -9.86 0.45 23.64
CA PRO A 360 -10.60 1.05 22.53
C PRO A 360 -12.10 0.96 22.80
N LEU A 361 -12.86 1.77 22.07
CA LEU A 361 -14.32 1.64 22.10
C LEU A 361 -14.73 0.23 21.64
N LEU A 362 -15.85 -0.26 22.17
CA LEU A 362 -16.45 -1.55 21.85
C LEU A 362 -17.36 -1.39 20.62
N ALA A 363 -17.03 -2.06 19.52
CA ALA A 363 -17.88 -2.13 18.35
C ALA A 363 -19.19 -2.90 18.64
N CYS A 364 -20.29 -2.51 18.01
CA CYS A 364 -21.53 -3.27 18.06
C CYS A 364 -21.34 -4.63 17.36
N GLY A 365 -21.47 -5.73 18.11
CA GLY A 365 -21.33 -7.09 17.55
C GLY A 365 -22.28 -7.45 16.40
N ALA A 366 -23.39 -6.70 16.22
CA ALA A 366 -24.40 -6.96 15.19
C ALA A 366 -24.09 -6.27 13.84
N CYS A 367 -23.84 -4.95 13.83
CA CYS A 367 -23.55 -4.19 12.61
C CYS A 367 -22.05 -3.92 12.39
N ARG A 368 -21.23 -3.93 13.45
CA ARG A 368 -19.81 -3.51 13.49
C ARG A 368 -19.54 -2.07 13.02
N SER A 369 -20.57 -1.22 12.96
CA SER A 369 -20.49 0.15 12.42
C SER A 369 -20.64 1.26 13.47
N ILE A 370 -21.09 0.94 14.69
CA ILE A 370 -21.26 1.91 15.80
C ILE A 370 -20.52 1.41 17.04
N TRP A 371 -19.92 2.33 17.80
CA TRP A 371 -18.91 2.06 18.82
C TRP A 371 -19.21 2.75 20.17
N TYR A 372 -18.83 2.10 21.28
CA TYR A 372 -19.28 2.44 22.63
C TYR A 372 -18.18 2.33 23.68
N CYS A 373 -18.14 3.24 24.67
CA CYS A 373 -17.16 3.15 25.75
C CYS A 373 -17.50 2.08 26.80
N SER A 374 -18.76 1.64 26.90
CA SER A 374 -19.19 0.55 27.77
C SER A 374 -20.39 -0.19 27.19
N ARG A 375 -20.66 -1.40 27.71
CA ARG A 375 -21.87 -2.16 27.38
C ARG A 375 -23.15 -1.42 27.75
N GLU A 376 -23.11 -0.58 28.78
CA GLU A 376 -24.25 0.26 29.20
C GLU A 376 -24.55 1.31 28.13
N CYS A 377 -23.53 2.01 27.64
CA CYS A 377 -23.66 2.98 26.55
C CYS A 377 -24.20 2.33 25.27
N GLN A 378 -23.76 1.11 24.96
CA GLN A 378 -24.33 0.33 23.86
C GLN A 378 -25.83 0.06 24.06
N VAL A 379 -26.24 -0.39 25.24
CA VAL A 379 -27.65 -0.73 25.53
C VAL A 379 -28.54 0.52 25.52
N SER A 380 -28.07 1.65 26.05
CA SER A 380 -28.80 2.92 26.06
C SER A 380 -29.00 3.47 24.64
N ASP A 381 -27.94 3.54 23.84
CA ASP A 381 -28.04 4.04 22.46
C ASP A 381 -28.80 3.08 21.53
N PHE A 382 -28.65 1.77 21.73
CA PHE A 382 -29.46 0.77 21.00
C PHE A 382 -30.96 0.96 21.24
N LYS A 383 -31.37 1.34 22.45
CA LYS A 383 -32.77 1.70 22.75
C LYS A 383 -33.18 3.06 22.18
N ALA A 384 -32.27 4.04 22.17
CA ALA A 384 -32.58 5.42 21.79
C ALA A 384 -32.63 5.66 20.27
N SER A 385 -31.65 5.15 19.52
CA SER A 385 -31.45 5.52 18.11
C SER A 385 -30.93 4.36 17.23
N HIS A 386 -29.98 3.59 17.74
CA HIS A 386 -29.17 2.70 16.93
C HIS A 386 -29.93 1.45 16.44
N LYS A 387 -30.96 0.94 17.14
CA LYS A 387 -31.69 -0.28 16.71
C LYS A 387 -32.25 -0.20 15.28
N GLY A 388 -32.65 0.97 14.80
CA GLY A 388 -33.09 1.17 13.41
C GLY A 388 -31.93 1.07 12.42
N GLN A 389 -30.88 1.86 12.64
CA GLN A 389 -29.66 1.89 11.83
C GLN A 389 -28.96 0.52 11.80
N CYS A 390 -28.93 -0.20 12.93
CA CYS A 390 -28.34 -1.53 13.06
C CYS A 390 -28.96 -2.52 12.07
N LYS A 391 -30.30 -2.54 11.97
CA LYS A 391 -31.04 -3.39 11.03
C LYS A 391 -30.78 -3.01 9.57
N GLN A 392 -30.77 -1.71 9.27
CA GLN A 392 -30.51 -1.21 7.91
C GLN A 392 -29.10 -1.60 7.44
N MET A 393 -28.08 -1.42 8.29
CA MET A 393 -26.70 -1.82 8.00
C MET A 393 -26.52 -3.34 7.87
N GLN A 394 -27.33 -4.15 8.57
CA GLN A 394 -27.35 -5.60 8.39
C GLN A 394 -28.05 -6.03 7.09
N ALA A 395 -29.09 -5.32 6.66
CA ALA A 395 -29.75 -5.57 5.38
C ALA A 395 -28.84 -5.26 4.19
N LEU A 396 -28.19 -4.09 4.18
CA LEU A 396 -27.23 -3.70 3.14
C LEU A 396 -26.10 -4.74 3.00
N LYS A 397 -25.51 -5.18 4.12
CA LYS A 397 -24.47 -6.24 4.11
C LYS A 397 -24.96 -7.60 3.61
N ALA A 398 -26.25 -7.88 3.67
CA ALA A 398 -26.86 -9.11 3.13
C ALA A 398 -27.31 -8.96 1.66
N GLU A 399 -27.40 -7.73 1.15
CA GLU A 399 -27.60 -7.42 -0.27
C GLU A 399 -26.26 -7.37 -1.02
N GLU A 400 -25.18 -6.88 -0.39
CA GLU A 400 -23.80 -6.94 -0.88
C GLU A 400 -23.22 -8.37 -0.97
N GLN A 401 -23.93 -9.38 -0.45
CA GLN A 401 -23.55 -10.79 -0.43
C GLN A 401 -24.41 -11.66 -1.38
N LYS A 402 -25.17 -11.05 -2.29
CA LYS A 402 -26.00 -11.70 -3.31
C LYS A 402 -25.63 -11.25 -4.72
#